data_AF-A0A392P1J5-F1
#
_entry.id   AF-A0A392P1J5-F1
#
_cell.length_a   1.000
_cell.length_b   1.000
_cell.length_c   1.000
_cell.angle_alpha   90.00
_cell.angle_beta   90.00
_cell.angle_gamma   90.00
#
_symmetry.space_group_name_H-M   'P 1'
#
loop_
_entity.id
_entity.type
_entity.pdbx_description
1 polymer ?
#
loop_
_entity_poly.entity_id
_entity_poly.type
_entity_poly.pdbx_seq_one_letter_code
_entity_poly.pdbx_strand_id
1 'polypeptide(L)'
;MMNRYCFEAFDRTMRDIMRLTDEANFHRPFGGKVVVLGGDFRQILPVVRKGSRGAIIKATVSSSKIWRTCKVLKLTKNMRLNGDSTSQSYDDIKKFADWILNIGDGIMDADEDGVTPIEIPNQLCILEGTDPLLSLIDFVYPNIISNFENAHQFEDQAILCPTLEVVEQVNDFVLSLIPGESKEYLSADTPCKSDEEHQVQ
;
A
#
# COMPACT_ATOMS: atom_id res chain seq x y z
N MET A 1 3.34 -5.65 4.00
CA MET A 1 1.92 -5.85 4.33
C MET A 1 1.59 -7.15 5.08
N MET A 2 2.05 -8.34 4.68
CA MET A 2 1.70 -9.59 5.40
C MET A 2 2.45 -9.76 6.73
N ASN A 3 1.77 -10.26 7.76
CA ASN A 3 2.38 -10.63 9.03
C ASN A 3 3.26 -11.88 8.85
N ARG A 4 4.41 -11.94 9.54
CA ARG A 4 5.34 -13.08 9.54
C ARG A 4 4.65 -14.42 9.82
N TYR A 5 3.62 -14.42 10.66
CA TYR A 5 2.92 -15.65 11.02
C TYR A 5 2.22 -16.31 9.82
N CYS A 6 1.85 -15.55 8.79
CA CYS A 6 1.32 -16.11 7.56
C CYS A 6 2.38 -16.98 6.85
N PHE A 7 3.62 -16.50 6.79
CA PHE A 7 4.74 -17.23 6.17
C PHE A 7 5.16 -18.44 7.03
N GLU A 8 5.15 -18.30 8.35
CA GLU A 8 5.48 -19.37 9.29
C GLU A 8 4.41 -20.47 9.30
N ALA A 9 3.14 -20.10 9.23
CA ALA A 9 2.05 -21.05 9.07
C ALA A 9 2.16 -21.79 7.73
N PHE A 10 2.41 -21.07 6.64
CA PHE A 10 2.60 -21.67 5.32
C PHE A 10 3.79 -22.64 5.29
N ASP A 11 4.94 -22.25 5.85
CA ASP A 11 6.12 -23.11 5.98
C ASP A 11 5.81 -24.40 6.75
N ARG A 12 5.15 -24.27 7.91
CA ARG A 12 4.74 -25.43 8.73
C ARG A 12 3.80 -26.36 7.97
N THR A 13 2.76 -25.81 7.34
CA THR A 13 1.79 -26.59 6.56
C THR A 13 2.49 -27.33 5.40
N MET A 14 3.39 -26.66 4.68
CA MET A 14 4.11 -27.28 3.58
C MET A 14 5.05 -28.38 4.05
N ARG A 15 5.75 -28.22 5.18
CA ARG A 15 6.57 -29.29 5.78
C ARG A 15 5.72 -30.50 6.16
N ASP A 16 4.55 -30.26 6.74
CA ASP A 16 3.64 -31.32 7.19
C ASP A 16 3.06 -32.12 6.03
N ILE A 17 2.70 -31.45 4.92
CA ILE A 17 2.19 -32.09 3.71
C ILE A 17 3.33 -32.81 2.97
N MET A 18 4.47 -32.15 2.76
CA MET A 18 5.54 -32.65 1.90
C MET A 18 6.38 -33.78 2.52
N ARG A 19 6.31 -33.96 3.86
CA ARG A 19 6.95 -35.12 4.51
C ARG A 19 6.37 -36.45 4.05
N LEU A 20 5.11 -36.46 3.59
CA LEU A 20 4.46 -37.66 3.06
C LEU A 20 5.08 -38.10 1.73
N THR A 21 5.76 -37.19 1.02
CA THR A 21 6.50 -37.50 -0.21
C THR A 21 7.93 -37.92 0.08
N ASP A 22 8.60 -37.26 1.02
CA ASP A 22 9.97 -37.56 1.48
C ASP A 22 10.10 -37.03 2.91
N GLU A 23 10.40 -37.91 3.87
CA GLU A 23 10.50 -37.55 5.29
C GLU A 23 11.51 -36.41 5.55
N ALA A 24 12.57 -36.31 4.74
CA ALA A 24 13.55 -35.24 4.88
C ALA A 24 12.95 -33.83 4.65
N ASN A 25 11.82 -33.73 3.93
CA ASN A 25 11.14 -32.46 3.69
C ASN A 25 10.57 -31.83 4.96
N PHE A 26 10.34 -32.61 6.01
CA PHE A 26 9.89 -32.06 7.30
C PHE A 26 10.89 -31.03 7.87
N HIS A 27 12.18 -31.21 7.58
CA HIS A 27 13.24 -30.33 8.05
C HIS A 27 13.63 -29.24 7.05
N ARG A 28 13.13 -29.30 5.81
CA ARG A 28 13.43 -28.33 4.76
C ARG A 28 12.44 -27.16 4.80
N PRO A 29 12.88 -25.91 4.62
CA PRO A 29 11.99 -24.78 4.43
C PRO A 29 10.94 -25.07 3.34
N PHE A 30 9.70 -24.69 3.60
CA PHE A 30 8.52 -24.88 2.76
C PHE A 30 8.37 -26.31 2.22
N GLY A 31 8.75 -27.32 2.99
CA GLY A 31 8.67 -28.71 2.57
C GLY A 31 9.55 -29.03 1.35
N GLY A 32 10.67 -28.32 1.18
CA GLY A 32 11.58 -28.48 0.05
C GLY A 32 11.12 -27.78 -1.24
N LYS A 33 10.04 -26.99 -1.20
CA LYS A 33 9.60 -26.21 -2.36
C LYS A 33 10.45 -24.95 -2.54
N VAL A 34 10.64 -24.60 -3.81
CA VAL A 34 11.21 -23.30 -4.18
C VAL A 34 10.11 -22.25 -4.02
N VAL A 35 10.35 -21.27 -3.15
CA VAL A 35 9.43 -20.16 -2.90
C VAL A 35 10.13 -18.85 -3.26
N VAL A 36 9.45 -18.03 -4.06
CA VAL A 36 9.92 -16.70 -4.43
C VAL A 36 9.01 -15.68 -3.76
N LEU A 37 9.59 -14.85 -2.90
CA LEU A 37 8.89 -13.73 -2.26
C LEU A 37 9.22 -12.47 -3.05
N GLY A 38 8.19 -11.86 -3.64
CA GLY A 38 8.29 -10.57 -4.33
C GLY A 38 7.66 -9.47 -3.48
N GLY A 39 8.30 -8.31 -3.44
CA GLY A 39 7.78 -7.14 -2.74
C GLY A 39 8.82 -6.03 -2.66
N ASP A 40 8.36 -4.87 -2.22
CA ASP A 40 9.21 -3.72 -1.94
C ASP A 40 9.11 -3.39 -0.44
N PHE A 41 10.23 -3.47 0.26
CA PHE A 41 10.29 -3.25 1.71
C PHE A 41 10.18 -1.76 2.09
N ARG A 42 10.23 -0.86 1.10
CA ARG A 42 9.96 0.56 1.25
C ARG A 42 8.46 0.87 1.29
N GLN A 43 7.62 -0.12 0.98
CA GLN A 43 6.16 -0.02 1.07
C GLN A 43 5.66 -0.28 2.51
N ILE A 44 4.34 -0.28 2.65
CA ILE A 44 3.64 -0.34 3.92
C ILE A 44 4.00 -1.61 4.71
N LEU A 45 4.40 -1.38 5.96
CA LEU A 45 4.64 -2.42 6.96
C LEU A 45 3.36 -3.20 7.31
N PRO A 46 3.46 -4.39 7.93
CA PRO A 46 2.28 -5.11 8.38
C PRO A 46 1.47 -4.30 9.41
N VAL A 47 0.15 -4.32 9.27
CA VAL A 47 -0.74 -3.63 10.21
C VAL A 47 -0.87 -4.45 11.49
N VAL A 48 -0.51 -3.85 12.62
CA VAL A 48 -0.71 -4.42 13.97
C VAL A 48 -1.61 -3.46 14.74
N ARG A 49 -2.90 -3.82 14.90
CA ARG A 49 -3.88 -2.97 15.59
C ARG A 49 -3.41 -2.67 17.02
N LYS A 50 -3.37 -1.39 17.39
CA LYS A 50 -2.90 -0.90 18.70
C LYS A 50 -1.46 -1.35 19.04
N GLY A 51 -0.67 -1.75 18.05
CA GLY A 51 0.71 -2.20 18.24
C GLY A 51 1.70 -1.04 18.33
N SER A 52 2.76 -1.20 19.09
CA SER A 52 3.90 -0.28 19.10
C SER A 52 4.73 -0.40 17.82
N ARG A 53 5.62 0.59 17.55
CA ARG A 53 6.61 0.52 16.45
C ARG A 53 7.38 -0.80 16.47
N GLY A 54 7.85 -1.23 17.64
CA GLY A 54 8.55 -2.51 17.80
C GLY A 54 7.68 -3.73 17.50
N ALA A 55 6.38 -3.70 17.82
CA ALA A 55 5.45 -4.78 17.48
C ALA A 55 5.23 -4.90 15.96
N ILE A 56 5.15 -3.77 15.26
CA ILE A 56 5.03 -3.71 13.80
C ILE A 56 6.29 -4.31 13.14
N ILE A 57 7.49 -3.90 13.58
CA ILE A 57 8.75 -4.47 13.08
C ILE A 57 8.83 -5.97 13.38
N LYS A 58 8.42 -6.41 14.58
CA LYS A 58 8.40 -7.84 14.92
C LYS A 58 7.43 -8.65 14.06
N ALA A 59 6.41 -8.01 13.49
CA ALA A 59 5.45 -8.64 12.59
C ALA A 59 5.97 -8.77 11.14
N THR A 60 7.09 -8.14 10.77
CA THR A 60 7.64 -8.26 9.41
C THR A 60 8.23 -9.63 9.14
N VAL A 61 8.24 -10.04 7.86
CA VAL A 61 8.89 -11.29 7.43
C VAL A 61 10.39 -11.31 7.76
N SER A 62 11.07 -10.15 7.77
CA SER A 62 12.48 -10.03 8.15
C SER A 62 12.74 -10.38 9.62
N SER A 63 11.72 -10.28 10.47
CA SER A 63 11.74 -10.71 11.88
C SER A 63 11.37 -12.19 12.07
N SER A 64 11.11 -12.93 11.00
CA SER A 64 10.83 -14.38 11.05
C SER A 64 12.12 -15.20 11.10
N LYS A 65 12.04 -16.39 11.70
CA LYS A 65 13.13 -17.38 11.63
C LYS A 65 13.42 -17.83 10.19
N ILE A 66 12.40 -17.81 9.33
CA ILE A 66 12.50 -18.20 7.92
C ILE A 66 13.44 -17.27 7.15
N TRP A 67 13.50 -15.99 7.52
CA TRP A 67 14.30 -14.99 6.82
C TRP A 67 15.78 -15.37 6.69
N ARG A 68 16.33 -16.08 7.67
CA ARG A 68 17.73 -16.58 7.66
C ARG A 68 18.02 -17.55 6.53
N THR A 69 16.99 -18.17 5.94
CA THR A 69 17.10 -19.10 4.82
C THR A 69 16.88 -18.42 3.47
N CYS A 70 16.43 -17.17 3.47
CA CYS A 70 16.14 -16.43 2.24
C CYS A 70 17.42 -15.90 1.60
N LYS A 71 17.52 -16.06 0.28
CA LYS A 71 18.50 -15.34 -0.54
C LYS A 71 17.87 -14.05 -1.05
N VAL A 72 18.43 -12.90 -0.70
CA VAL A 72 17.92 -11.60 -1.16
C VAL A 72 18.46 -11.32 -2.56
N LEU A 73 17.55 -11.09 -3.51
CA LEU A 73 17.84 -10.62 -4.86
C LEU A 73 17.23 -9.23 -5.02
N LYS A 74 17.99 -8.28 -5.58
CA LYS A 74 17.55 -6.89 -5.75
C LYS A 74 17.43 -6.56 -7.24
N LEU A 75 16.27 -6.02 -7.63
CA LEU A 75 16.10 -5.41 -8.95
C LEU A 75 16.54 -3.94 -8.85
N THR A 76 17.44 -3.51 -9.74
CA THR A 76 18.04 -2.16 -9.70
C THR A 76 17.63 -1.28 -10.89
N LYS A 77 17.13 -1.87 -11.97
CA LYS A 77 16.68 -1.12 -13.14
C LYS A 77 15.22 -0.71 -12.99
N ASN A 78 14.96 0.60 -12.90
CA ASN A 78 13.60 1.13 -12.90
C ASN A 78 12.99 1.08 -14.31
N MET A 79 12.16 0.08 -14.56
CA MET A 79 11.52 -0.12 -15.86
C MET A 79 10.39 0.89 -16.15
N ARG A 80 9.90 1.63 -15.15
CA ARG A 80 8.89 2.69 -15.35
C ARG A 80 9.44 3.89 -16.12
N LEU A 81 10.76 4.04 -16.15
CA LEU A 81 11.44 5.12 -16.88
C LEU A 81 11.62 4.82 -18.37
N ASN A 82 11.27 3.62 -18.86
CA ASN A 82 11.49 3.23 -20.26
C ASN A 82 10.36 3.66 -21.22
N GLY A 83 9.56 4.68 -20.88
CA GLY A 83 8.51 5.19 -21.78
C GLY A 83 9.05 6.04 -22.93
N ASP A 84 8.25 6.20 -24.00
CA ASP A 84 8.52 7.16 -25.08
C ASP A 84 8.47 8.58 -24.51
N SER A 85 9.62 9.18 -24.27
CA SER A 85 9.72 10.54 -23.75
C SER A 85 10.90 11.22 -24.40
N THR A 86 10.69 12.46 -24.86
CA THR A 86 11.76 13.36 -25.28
C THR A 86 12.82 13.47 -24.17
N SER A 87 14.07 13.72 -24.53
CA SER A 87 15.21 13.72 -23.58
C SER A 87 14.98 14.60 -22.34
N GLN A 88 14.30 15.74 -22.51
CA GLN A 88 14.02 16.67 -21.42
C GLN A 88 12.96 16.15 -20.42
N SER A 89 11.93 15.44 -20.90
CA SER A 89 10.94 14.78 -20.02
C SER A 89 11.57 13.61 -19.25
N TYR A 90 12.46 12.86 -19.89
CA TYR A 90 13.16 11.75 -19.25
C TYR A 90 13.99 12.19 -18.03
N ASP A 91 14.76 13.28 -18.16
CA ASP A 91 15.61 13.76 -17.07
C ASP A 91 14.80 14.19 -15.83
N ASP A 92 13.64 14.81 -16.03
CA ASP A 92 12.79 15.25 -14.93
C ASP A 92 12.06 14.07 -14.26
N ILE A 93 11.57 13.09 -15.03
CA ILE A 93 11.00 11.85 -14.47
C ILE A 93 12.08 11.08 -13.69
N LYS A 94 13.31 11.06 -14.20
CA LYS A 94 14.43 10.40 -13.51
C LYS A 94 14.77 11.10 -12.19
N LYS A 95 14.88 12.43 -12.16
CA LYS A 95 15.10 13.19 -10.91
C LYS A 95 14.01 12.89 -9.88
N PHE A 96 12.75 12.85 -10.31
CA PHE A 96 11.63 12.51 -9.44
C PHE A 96 11.71 11.07 -8.91
N ALA A 97 12.05 10.11 -9.77
CA ALA A 97 12.23 8.72 -9.35
C ALA A 97 13.39 8.55 -8.36
N ASP A 98 14.52 9.22 -8.60
CA ASP A 98 15.68 9.20 -7.69
C ASP A 98 15.33 9.85 -6.34
N TRP A 99 14.56 10.94 -6.34
CA TRP A 99 14.07 11.58 -5.12
C TRP A 99 13.18 10.63 -4.28
N ILE A 100 12.19 9.96 -4.89
CA ILE A 100 11.36 8.96 -4.19
C ILE A 100 12.20 7.80 -3.65
N LEU A 101 13.18 7.32 -4.43
CA LEU A 101 14.05 6.22 -4.01
C LEU A 101 14.90 6.62 -2.79
N ASN A 102 15.45 7.83 -2.77
CA ASN A 102 16.23 8.34 -1.64
C ASN A 102 15.39 8.43 -0.35
N ILE A 103 14.12 8.84 -0.46
CA ILE A 103 13.16 8.82 0.66
C ILE A 103 12.95 7.38 1.14
N GLY A 104 12.65 6.45 0.22
CA GLY A 104 12.37 5.06 0.57
C GLY A 104 13.59 4.30 1.13
N ASP A 105 14.80 4.65 0.72
CA ASP A 105 16.05 4.08 1.24
C ASP A 105 16.53 4.75 2.53
N GLY A 106 15.88 5.82 2.99
CA GLY A 106 16.23 6.53 4.22
C GLY A 106 17.59 7.22 4.16
N ILE A 107 18.00 7.68 2.98
CA ILE A 107 19.31 8.34 2.74
C ILE A 107 19.31 9.80 3.25
N MET A 108 18.13 10.33 3.58
CA MET A 108 17.98 11.71 4.06
C MET A 108 18.43 11.84 5.52
N ASP A 109 18.87 13.05 5.89
CA ASP A 109 19.30 13.36 7.25
C ASP A 109 18.13 13.21 8.23
N ALA A 110 18.08 12.07 8.92
CA ALA A 110 17.13 11.82 9.99
C ALA A 110 17.68 12.35 11.32
N ASP A 111 16.78 12.85 12.16
CA ASP A 111 17.11 13.20 13.55
C ASP A 111 17.31 11.94 14.42
N GLU A 112 17.57 12.15 15.72
CA GLU A 112 17.79 11.07 16.69
C GLU A 112 16.57 10.13 16.84
N ASP A 113 15.37 10.58 16.48
CA ASP A 113 14.11 9.82 16.52
C ASP A 113 13.77 9.13 15.19
N GLY A 114 14.64 9.26 14.18
CA GLY A 114 14.45 8.72 12.85
C GLY A 114 13.44 9.50 12.01
N VAL A 115 13.20 10.77 12.34
CA VAL A 115 12.30 11.67 11.61
C VAL A 115 13.13 12.56 10.68
N THR A 116 12.71 12.64 9.43
CA THR A 116 13.32 13.52 8.42
C THR A 116 12.26 14.48 7.89
N PRO A 117 12.49 15.80 7.91
CA PRO A 117 11.66 16.73 7.18
C PRO A 117 11.83 16.50 5.68
N ILE A 118 10.73 16.30 4.96
CA ILE A 118 10.72 16.12 3.51
C ILE A 118 10.12 17.38 2.88
N GLU A 119 10.92 18.07 2.08
CA GLU A 119 10.43 19.17 1.26
C GLU A 119 9.73 18.60 0.01
N ILE A 120 8.44 18.90 -0.14
CA ILE A 120 7.66 18.52 -1.31
C ILE A 120 7.83 19.61 -2.37
N PRO A 121 8.27 19.28 -3.59
CA PRO A 121 8.38 20.26 -4.67
C PRO A 121 7.06 20.99 -4.92
N ASN A 122 7.09 22.33 -5.00
CA ASN A 122 5.90 23.17 -5.19
C ASN A 122 5.05 22.78 -6.41
N GLN A 123 5.67 22.24 -7.46
CA GLN A 123 4.99 21.74 -8.66
C GLN A 123 4.07 20.53 -8.40
N LEU A 124 4.22 19.86 -7.26
CA LEU A 124 3.38 18.74 -6.82
C LEU A 124 2.31 19.17 -5.81
N CYS A 125 2.28 20.47 -5.46
CA CYS A 125 1.40 21.01 -4.44
C CYS A 125 0.34 21.91 -5.08
N ILE A 126 -0.88 21.86 -4.55
CA ILE A 126 -1.93 22.83 -4.84
C ILE A 126 -1.82 23.93 -3.78
N LEU A 127 -1.21 25.06 -4.15
CA LEU A 127 -0.87 26.15 -3.21
C LEU A 127 -1.91 27.27 -3.16
N GLU A 128 -2.74 27.39 -4.19
CA GLU A 128 -3.69 28.49 -4.37
C GLU A 128 -5.13 27.96 -4.39
N GLY A 129 -6.03 28.66 -3.71
CA GLY A 129 -7.44 28.30 -3.61
C GLY A 129 -8.10 28.88 -2.36
N THR A 130 -9.36 29.29 -2.47
CA THR A 130 -10.16 29.70 -1.31
C THR A 130 -10.71 28.50 -0.53
N ASP A 131 -10.98 27.40 -1.24
CA ASP A 131 -11.40 26.12 -0.68
C ASP A 131 -10.46 25.02 -1.18
N PRO A 132 -9.59 24.47 -0.31
CA PRO A 132 -8.61 23.46 -0.70
C PRO A 132 -9.21 22.18 -1.29
N LEU A 133 -10.39 21.75 -0.83
CA LEU A 133 -11.02 20.53 -1.31
C LEU A 133 -11.60 20.72 -2.70
N LEU A 134 -12.26 21.86 -2.94
CA LEU A 134 -12.71 22.23 -4.28
C LEU A 134 -11.54 22.40 -5.25
N SER A 135 -10.46 23.04 -4.82
CA SER A 135 -9.25 23.17 -5.64
C SER A 135 -8.61 21.82 -5.98
N LEU A 136 -8.62 20.86 -5.05
CA LEU A 136 -8.17 19.49 -5.31
C LEU A 136 -9.07 18.77 -6.32
N ILE A 137 -10.39 18.89 -6.16
CA ILE A 137 -11.35 18.23 -7.05
C ILE A 137 -11.30 18.82 -8.44
N ASP A 138 -11.20 20.14 -8.59
CA ASP A 138 -11.07 20.77 -9.92
C ASP A 138 -9.73 20.44 -10.58
N PHE A 139 -8.66 20.32 -9.79
CA PHE A 139 -7.36 19.86 -10.29
C PHE A 139 -7.42 18.42 -10.83
N VAL A 140 -8.07 17.51 -10.10
CA VAL A 140 -8.16 16.10 -10.52
C VAL A 140 -9.23 15.92 -11.59
N TYR A 141 -10.45 16.40 -11.36
CA TYR A 141 -11.63 16.26 -12.22
C TYR A 141 -12.14 17.64 -12.71
N PRO A 142 -11.49 18.26 -13.72
CA PRO A 142 -11.86 19.59 -14.19
C PRO A 142 -13.31 19.67 -14.70
N ASN A 143 -14.05 20.66 -14.22
CA ASN A 143 -15.46 20.89 -14.60
C ASN A 143 -16.35 19.65 -14.41
N ILE A 144 -16.20 18.95 -13.27
CA ILE A 144 -16.94 17.70 -12.97
C ILE A 144 -18.45 17.81 -13.22
N ILE A 145 -19.07 18.94 -12.91
CA ILE A 145 -20.52 19.18 -13.09
C ILE A 145 -20.93 19.16 -14.56
N SER A 146 -20.06 19.58 -15.48
CA SER A 146 -20.35 19.58 -16.92
C SER A 146 -20.01 18.26 -17.58
N ASN A 147 -19.18 17.44 -16.94
CA ASN A 147 -18.58 16.27 -17.57
C ASN A 147 -18.88 14.94 -16.87
N PHE A 148 -19.72 14.93 -15.82
CA PHE A 148 -20.03 13.72 -15.05
C PHE A 148 -20.62 12.57 -15.89
N GLU A 149 -21.25 12.87 -17.03
CA GLU A 149 -21.76 11.86 -17.97
C GLU A 149 -20.65 11.20 -18.80
N ASN A 150 -19.46 11.81 -18.88
CA ASN A 150 -18.33 11.29 -19.62
C ASN A 150 -17.47 10.37 -18.75
N ALA A 151 -17.75 9.07 -18.81
CA ALA A 151 -17.02 8.04 -18.06
C ALA A 151 -15.50 8.10 -18.26
N HIS A 152 -15.01 8.50 -19.46
CA HIS A 152 -13.58 8.55 -19.76
C HIS A 152 -12.80 9.53 -18.88
N GLN A 153 -13.45 10.53 -18.30
CA GLN A 153 -12.76 11.45 -17.38
C GLN A 153 -12.36 10.79 -16.07
N PHE A 154 -13.02 9.69 -15.69
CA PHE A 154 -12.77 9.02 -14.42
C PHE A 154 -11.83 7.82 -14.55
N GLU A 155 -11.43 7.43 -15.76
CA GLU A 155 -10.66 6.20 -16.01
C GLU A 155 -9.21 6.29 -15.48
N ASP A 156 -8.57 7.46 -15.62
CA ASP A 156 -7.13 7.64 -15.35
C ASP A 156 -6.82 8.47 -14.09
N GLN A 157 -7.85 8.78 -13.29
CA GLN A 157 -7.76 9.77 -12.22
C GLN A 157 -8.29 9.22 -10.90
N ALA A 158 -7.56 9.47 -9.81
CA ALA A 158 -7.96 9.06 -8.47
C ALA A 158 -7.46 10.05 -7.41
N ILE A 159 -8.27 10.25 -6.36
CA ILE A 159 -7.87 10.94 -5.15
C ILE A 159 -7.54 9.90 -4.08
N LEU A 160 -6.32 9.94 -3.54
CA LEU A 160 -5.88 9.06 -2.47
C LEU A 160 -5.88 9.80 -1.15
N CYS A 161 -6.52 9.23 -0.13
CA CYS A 161 -6.61 9.81 1.21
C CYS A 161 -5.92 8.92 2.25
N PRO A 162 -5.38 9.50 3.34
CA PRO A 162 -4.64 8.74 4.35
C PRO A 162 -5.53 7.86 5.24
N THR A 163 -6.80 8.22 5.42
CA THR A 163 -7.75 7.51 6.28
C THR A 163 -9.08 7.28 5.56
N LEU A 164 -9.81 6.25 5.98
CA LEU A 164 -11.15 5.95 5.45
C LEU A 164 -12.14 7.09 5.71
N GLU A 165 -12.06 7.73 6.88
CA GLU A 165 -12.91 8.89 7.21
C GLU A 165 -12.71 10.05 6.20
N VAL A 166 -11.47 10.33 5.80
CA VAL A 166 -11.20 11.37 4.79
C VAL A 166 -11.66 10.90 3.41
N VAL A 167 -11.53 9.61 3.08
CA VAL A 167 -12.10 9.04 1.85
C VAL A 167 -13.62 9.27 1.80
N GLU A 168 -14.33 8.98 2.89
CA GLU A 168 -15.77 9.19 3.00
C GLU A 168 -16.12 10.67 2.81
N GLN A 169 -15.44 11.57 3.51
CA GLN A 169 -15.65 13.02 3.37
C GLN A 169 -15.45 13.51 1.93
N VAL A 170 -14.38 13.08 1.26
CA VAL A 170 -14.11 13.46 -0.14
C VAL A 170 -15.17 12.88 -1.07
N ASN A 171 -15.52 11.60 -0.91
CA ASN A 171 -16.51 10.94 -1.75
C ASN A 171 -17.89 11.58 -1.60
N ASP A 172 -18.35 11.81 -0.38
CA ASP A 172 -19.64 12.45 -0.10
C ASP A 172 -19.69 13.85 -0.69
N PHE A 173 -18.59 14.61 -0.56
CA PHE A 173 -18.49 15.93 -1.15
C PHE A 173 -18.54 15.89 -2.69
N VAL A 174 -17.74 15.01 -3.33
CA VAL A 174 -17.76 14.84 -4.80
C VAL A 174 -19.16 14.41 -5.28
N LEU A 175 -19.80 13.45 -4.60
CA LEU A 175 -21.15 13.00 -4.92
C LEU A 175 -22.18 14.13 -4.79
N SER A 176 -22.03 15.03 -3.82
CA SER A 176 -22.91 16.19 -3.65
C SER A 176 -22.85 17.20 -4.80
N LEU A 177 -21.76 17.19 -5.59
CA LEU A 177 -21.61 18.05 -6.77
C LEU A 177 -22.27 17.46 -8.02
N ILE A 178 -22.49 16.15 -8.06
CA ILE A 178 -23.05 15.46 -9.23
C ILE A 178 -24.56 15.69 -9.29
N PRO A 179 -25.10 16.26 -10.38
CA PRO A 179 -26.53 16.44 -10.54
C PRO A 179 -27.25 15.09 -10.64
N GLY A 180 -28.35 14.91 -9.90
CA GLY A 180 -29.19 13.72 -9.98
C GLY A 180 -29.86 13.36 -8.66
N GLU A 181 -30.72 12.35 -8.70
CA GLU A 181 -31.29 11.77 -7.48
C GLU A 181 -30.29 10.81 -6.85
N SER A 182 -30.03 10.98 -5.55
CA SER A 182 -29.23 10.03 -4.78
C SER A 182 -30.00 8.72 -4.58
N LYS A 183 -29.27 7.61 -4.59
CA LYS A 183 -29.84 6.28 -4.33
C LYS A 183 -29.04 5.58 -3.25
N GLU A 184 -29.73 5.23 -2.17
CA GLU A 184 -29.16 4.50 -1.05
C GLU A 184 -29.39 3.00 -1.23
N TYR A 185 -28.34 2.21 -1.04
CA TYR A 185 -28.37 0.75 -1.07
C TYR A 185 -28.00 0.23 0.31
N LEU A 186 -28.96 -0.34 1.04
CA LEU A 186 -28.75 -0.85 2.38
C LEU A 186 -28.11 -2.25 2.34
N SER A 187 -27.14 -2.50 3.22
CA SER A 187 -26.61 -3.84 3.42
C SER A 187 -27.63 -4.76 4.10
N ALA A 188 -27.49 -6.07 3.91
CA ALA A 188 -28.31 -7.09 4.55
C ALA A 188 -27.41 -8.06 5.30
N ASP A 189 -27.07 -7.71 6.55
CA ASP A 189 -26.12 -8.46 7.37
C ASP A 189 -26.85 -9.38 8.37
N THR A 190 -26.34 -10.60 8.53
CA THR A 190 -26.85 -11.57 9.52
C THR A 190 -25.71 -12.02 10.43
N PRO A 191 -25.86 -11.99 11.76
CA PRO A 191 -24.81 -12.40 12.67
C PRO A 191 -24.49 -13.89 12.51
N CYS A 192 -23.19 -14.22 12.45
CA CYS A 192 -22.72 -15.59 12.47
C CYS A 192 -22.74 -16.11 13.92
N LYS A 193 -23.40 -17.25 14.17
CA LYS A 193 -23.54 -17.82 15.52
C LYS A 193 -22.23 -18.36 16.12
N SER A 194 -21.12 -18.36 15.38
CA SER A 194 -19.82 -18.88 15.84
C SER A 194 -19.14 -18.01 16.89
N ASP A 195 -19.55 -16.75 17.06
CA ASP A 195 -18.87 -15.80 17.95
C ASP A 195 -19.45 -15.77 19.38
N GLU A 196 -20.51 -16.54 19.66
CA GLU A 196 -21.15 -16.61 20.99
C GLU A 196 -20.36 -17.46 22.01
N GLU A 197 -19.36 -18.25 21.61
CA GLU A 197 -18.62 -19.14 22.52
C GLU A 197 -17.33 -18.53 23.12
N HIS A 198 -17.01 -17.28 22.84
CA HIS A 198 -15.92 -16.58 23.54
C HIS A 198 -16.46 -15.70 24.68
N GLN A 199 -17.05 -16.33 25.68
CA GLN A 199 -17.06 -15.73 27.02
C GLN A 199 -15.61 -15.63 27.50
N VAL A 200 -15.14 -14.39 27.59
CA VAL A 200 -13.90 -14.02 28.26
C VAL A 200 -14.02 -14.48 29.72
N GLN A 201 -13.26 -15.51 30.09
CA GLN A 201 -12.89 -15.80 31.48
C GLN A 201 -11.57 -15.11 31.80
#